data_AF-A0A0C9S429-F1
#
_entry.id   AF-A0A0C9S429-F1
#
_cell.length_a   1.000
_cell.length_b   1.000
_cell.length_c   1.000
_cell.angle_alpha   90.00
_cell.angle_beta   90.00
_cell.angle_gamma   90.00
#
_symmetry.space_group_name_H-M   'P 1'
#
loop_
_entity.id
_entity.type
_entity.pdbx_description
1 polymer ?
#
loop_
_entity_poly.entity_id
_entity_poly.type
_entity_poly.pdbx_seq_one_letter_code
_entity_poly.pdbx_strand_id
1 'polypeptide(L)'
;EFTWKRVVMRATIMVALLLTTETVPHFGKVLPLVGSFMVGLTTFILPCVFYYKLCSDTSPEWKDRKLPTWEKVVLLVTLIAGLIGTIAGTMASIEDLVKPDSFALPCFINPNVMPSGGGH
;
A
#
# COMPACT_ATOMS: atom_id res chain seq x y z
N GLU A 1 -22.87 -6.05 17.32
CA GLU A 1 -21.99 -7.09 16.74
C GLU A 1 -20.54 -6.61 16.77
N PHE A 2 -19.61 -7.52 17.02
CA PHE A 2 -18.30 -7.28 17.63
C PHE A 2 -17.44 -6.20 16.96
N THR A 3 -17.24 -5.09 17.68
CA THR A 3 -16.28 -4.01 17.41
C THR A 3 -14.83 -4.50 17.37
N TRP A 4 -14.55 -5.71 17.85
CA TRP A 4 -13.22 -6.34 17.89
C TRP A 4 -12.51 -6.34 16.52
N LYS A 5 -13.24 -6.60 15.42
CA LYS A 5 -12.66 -6.54 14.06
C LYS A 5 -12.05 -5.16 13.72
N ARG A 6 -12.69 -4.06 14.16
CA ARG A 6 -12.15 -2.70 13.96
C ARG A 6 -10.94 -2.44 14.86
N VAL A 7 -10.98 -2.94 16.09
CA VAL A 7 -9.87 -2.78 17.05
C VAL A 7 -8.63 -3.51 16.54
N VAL A 8 -8.77 -4.75 16.08
CA VAL A 8 -7.68 -5.53 15.48
C VAL A 8 -7.12 -4.81 14.26
N MET A 9 -7.96 -4.37 13.32
CA MET A 9 -7.47 -3.66 12.13
C MET A 9 -6.68 -2.39 12.48
N ARG A 10 -7.18 -1.58 13.42
CA ARG A 10 -6.48 -0.36 13.87
C ARG A 10 -5.16 -0.69 14.56
N ALA A 11 -5.15 -1.69 15.43
CA ALA A 11 -3.94 -2.14 16.10
C ALA A 11 -2.91 -2.65 15.10
N THR A 12 -3.32 -3.45 14.10
CA THR A 12 -2.43 -3.94 13.04
C THR A 12 -1.84 -2.81 12.21
N ILE A 13 -2.65 -1.81 11.81
CA ILE A 13 -2.15 -0.65 11.06
C ILE A 13 -1.16 0.15 11.92
N MET A 14 -1.48 0.41 13.18
CA MET A 14 -0.59 1.15 14.09
C MET A 14 0.72 0.39 14.35
N VAL A 15 0.68 -0.93 14.55
CA VAL A 15 1.87 -1.76 14.69
C VAL A 15 2.71 -1.75 13.42
N ALA A 16 2.08 -1.86 12.23
CA ALA A 16 2.79 -1.77 10.96
C ALA A 16 3.48 -0.40 10.79
N LEU A 17 2.82 0.69 11.16
CA LEU A 17 3.40 2.03 11.16
C LEU A 17 4.58 2.14 12.12
N LEU A 18 4.46 1.62 13.35
CA LEU A 18 5.54 1.62 14.34
C LEU A 18 6.74 0.82 13.85
N LEU A 19 6.53 -0.40 13.35
CA LEU A 19 7.60 -1.23 12.77
C LEU A 19 8.28 -0.52 11.59
N THR A 20 7.52 0.14 10.74
CA THR A 20 8.06 0.90 9.59
C THR A 20 8.89 2.10 10.05
N THR A 21 8.44 2.81 11.09
CA THR A 21 9.13 3.99 11.64
C THR A 21 10.40 3.61 12.38
N GLU A 22 10.42 2.45 13.03
CA GLU A 22 11.58 1.98 13.80
C GLU A 22 12.63 1.28 12.92
N THR A 23 12.22 0.61 11.85
CA THR A 23 13.13 -0.10 10.93
C THR A 23 13.83 0.81 9.92
N VAL A 24 13.22 1.93 9.51
CA VAL A 24 13.76 2.80 8.45
C VAL A 24 13.71 4.27 8.89
N PRO A 25 14.86 4.94 9.12
CA PRO A 25 14.89 6.35 9.51
C PRO A 25 14.38 7.30 8.40
N HIS A 26 14.26 6.81 7.17
CA HIS A 26 13.71 7.53 6.02
C HIS A 26 12.36 6.94 5.56
N PHE A 27 11.27 7.37 6.20
CA PHE A 27 9.88 6.98 5.89
C PHE A 27 9.48 7.19 4.41
N GLY A 28 10.21 8.04 3.70
CA GLY A 28 9.96 8.35 2.29
C GLY A 28 10.13 7.17 1.32
N LYS A 29 10.83 6.09 1.71
CA LYS A 29 11.06 4.94 0.81
C LYS A 29 10.09 3.79 0.98
N VAL A 30 9.45 3.71 2.14
CA VAL A 30 8.45 2.69 2.48
C VAL A 30 7.04 3.14 2.11
N LEU A 31 6.78 4.45 2.14
CA LEU A 31 5.48 5.02 1.74
C LEU A 31 5.09 4.73 0.27
N PRO A 32 5.99 4.81 -0.73
CA PRO A 32 5.67 4.47 -2.12
C PRO A 32 5.37 2.97 -2.32
N LEU A 33 6.05 2.10 -1.58
CA LEU A 33 5.82 0.65 -1.60
C LEU A 33 4.44 0.30 -1.05
N VAL A 34 4.13 0.80 0.15
CA VAL A 34 2.83 0.54 0.81
C VAL A 34 1.70 1.19 0.01
N GLY A 35 1.93 2.39 -0.53
CA GLY A 35 0.98 3.11 -1.36
C GLY A 35 0.64 2.35 -2.64
N SER A 36 1.65 1.92 -3.41
CA SER A 36 1.42 1.17 -4.66
C SER A 36 0.73 -0.17 -4.41
N PHE A 37 1.06 -0.89 -3.34
CA PHE A 37 0.40 -2.13 -2.99
C PHE A 37 -1.05 -1.94 -2.52
N MET A 38 -1.29 -1.01 -1.59
CA MET A 38 -2.64 -0.77 -1.05
C MET A 38 -3.57 -0.15 -2.10
N VAL A 39 -3.07 0.84 -2.85
CA VAL A 39 -3.82 1.47 -3.94
C VAL A 39 -4.02 0.47 -5.07
N GLY A 40 -3.01 -0.32 -5.45
CA GLY A 40 -3.15 -1.35 -6.47
C GLY A 40 -4.21 -2.37 -6.08
N LEU A 41 -4.09 -2.98 -4.91
CA LEU A 41 -5.11 -3.91 -4.41
C LEU A 41 -6.49 -3.26 -4.36
N THR A 42 -6.63 -2.05 -3.81
CA THR A 42 -7.96 -1.44 -3.66
C THR A 42 -8.55 -1.00 -4.99
N THR A 43 -7.78 -0.34 -5.87
CA THR A 43 -8.25 0.13 -7.18
C THR A 43 -8.57 -1.00 -8.14
N PHE A 44 -7.85 -2.13 -8.08
CA PHE A 44 -8.10 -3.26 -8.99
C PHE A 44 -9.08 -4.27 -8.38
N ILE A 45 -8.99 -4.59 -7.10
CA ILE A 45 -9.85 -5.59 -6.45
C ILE A 45 -11.23 -5.01 -6.13
N LEU A 46 -11.33 -3.78 -5.63
CA LEU A 46 -12.61 -3.23 -5.17
C LEU A 46 -13.67 -3.14 -6.29
N PRO A 47 -13.40 -2.55 -7.47
CA PRO A 47 -14.39 -2.53 -8.55
C PRO A 47 -14.71 -3.94 -9.06
N CYS A 48 -13.73 -4.84 -9.17
CA CYS A 48 -13.96 -6.22 -9.59
C CYS A 48 -14.83 -7.00 -8.60
N VAL A 49 -14.57 -6.87 -7.30
CA VAL A 49 -15.32 -7.58 -6.26
C VAL A 49 -16.73 -7.01 -6.12
N PHE A 50 -16.90 -5.68 -6.09
CA PHE A 50 -18.23 -5.08 -6.01
C PHE A 50 -19.07 -5.45 -7.23
N TYR A 51 -18.50 -5.37 -8.42
CA TYR A 51 -19.23 -5.69 -9.64
C TYR A 51 -19.57 -7.18 -9.72
N TYR A 52 -18.65 -8.08 -9.35
CA TYR A 52 -18.92 -9.52 -9.29
C TYR A 52 -19.97 -9.86 -8.22
N LYS A 53 -19.91 -9.23 -7.04
CA LYS A 53 -20.90 -9.40 -5.97
C LYS A 53 -22.28 -8.93 -6.40
N LEU A 54 -22.37 -7.76 -7.02
CA LEU A 54 -23.63 -7.19 -7.49
C LEU A 54 -24.30 -8.05 -8.59
N CYS A 55 -23.50 -8.74 -9.39
CA CYS A 55 -24.01 -9.68 -10.39
C CYS A 55 -24.27 -11.10 -9.88
N SER A 56 -23.65 -11.48 -8.75
CA SER A 56 -23.84 -12.79 -8.13
C SER A 56 -25.05 -12.84 -7.19
N ASP A 57 -25.55 -11.69 -6.73
CA ASP A 57 -26.79 -11.61 -5.94
C ASP A 57 -28.02 -11.78 -6.85
N THR A 58 -28.30 -13.05 -7.18
CA THR A 58 -29.59 -13.49 -7.73
C THR A 58 -30.62 -13.44 -6.59
N SER A 59 -31.26 -12.28 -6.42
CA SER A 59 -32.50 -12.20 -5.65
C SER A 59 -33.67 -12.59 -6.58
N PRO A 60 -34.64 -13.40 -6.12
CA PRO A 60 -35.75 -13.86 -6.96
C PRO A 60 -36.67 -12.74 -7.46
N GLU A 61 -36.50 -11.50 -6.97
CA GLU A 61 -37.26 -10.32 -7.37
C GLU A 61 -36.59 -9.50 -8.51
N TRP A 62 -35.29 -9.70 -8.77
CA TRP A 62 -34.55 -8.93 -9.78
C TRP A 62 -34.12 -9.78 -10.98
N LYS A 63 -34.30 -9.24 -12.19
CA LYS A 63 -33.92 -9.86 -13.47
C LYS A 63 -32.41 -10.17 -13.51
N ASP A 64 -32.05 -11.39 -13.90
CA ASP A 64 -30.67 -11.81 -14.15
C ASP A 64 -30.00 -10.86 -15.16
N ARG A 65 -29.08 -10.02 -14.67
CA ARG A 65 -28.26 -9.18 -15.53
C ARG A 65 -27.20 -10.05 -16.18
N LYS A 66 -27.44 -10.46 -17.42
CA LYS A 66 -26.38 -11.06 -18.25
C LYS A 66 -25.33 -9.99 -18.50
N LEU A 67 -24.20 -10.03 -17.77
CA LEU A 67 -23.08 -9.14 -18.03
C LEU A 67 -22.65 -9.32 -19.49
N PRO A 68 -22.75 -8.27 -20.32
CA PRO A 68 -22.22 -8.32 -21.66
C PRO A 68 -20.71 -8.52 -21.62
N THR A 69 -20.18 -9.22 -22.63
CA THR A 69 -18.78 -9.66 -22.68
C THR A 69 -17.78 -8.49 -22.57
N TRP A 70 -18.15 -7.29 -23.03
CA TRP A 70 -17.29 -6.11 -22.98
C TRP A 70 -16.97 -5.66 -21.54
N GLU A 71 -17.91 -5.76 -20.59
CA GLU A 71 -17.67 -5.36 -19.20
C GLU A 71 -16.64 -6.29 -18.53
N LYS A 72 -16.72 -7.59 -18.83
CA LYS A 72 -15.73 -8.58 -18.37
C LYS A 72 -14.33 -8.27 -18.92
N VAL A 73 -14.26 -7.86 -20.19
CA VAL A 73 -12.98 -7.49 -20.83
C VAL A 73 -12.39 -6.25 -20.17
N VAL A 74 -13.18 -5.22 -19.90
CA VAL A 74 -12.71 -3.99 -19.22
C VAL A 74 -12.16 -4.32 -17.82
N LEU A 75 -12.87 -5.13 -17.04
CA LEU A 75 -12.41 -5.55 -15.70
C LEU A 75 -11.09 -6.33 -15.75
N LEU A 76 -10.96 -7.24 -16.72
CA LEU A 76 -9.73 -8.00 -16.92
C LEU A 76 -8.56 -7.08 -17.31
N VAL A 77 -8.79 -6.12 -18.22
CA VAL A 77 -7.77 -5.15 -18.63
C VAL A 77 -7.33 -4.27 -17.47
N THR A 78 -8.26 -3.76 -16.68
CA THR A 78 -7.95 -2.96 -15.48
C THR A 78 -7.14 -3.78 -14.47
N LEU A 79 -7.48 -5.04 -14.24
CA LEU A 79 -6.72 -5.93 -13.36
C LEU A 79 -5.29 -6.19 -13.87
N ILE A 80 -5.11 -6.43 -15.17
CA ILE A 80 -3.79 -6.64 -15.79
C ILE A 80 -2.95 -5.37 -15.75
N ALA A 81 -3.49 -4.23 -16.21
CA ALA A 81 -2.81 -2.94 -16.16
C ALA A 81 -2.39 -2.58 -14.73
N GLY A 82 -3.23 -2.95 -13.78
CA GLY A 82 -2.97 -2.76 -12.38
C GLY A 82 -1.91 -3.63 -11.76
N LEU A 83 -1.87 -4.89 -12.14
CA LEU A 83 -0.80 -5.80 -11.74
C LEU A 83 0.54 -5.29 -12.26
N ILE A 84 0.59 -4.83 -13.51
CA ILE A 84 1.80 -4.24 -14.11
C ILE A 84 2.23 -3.00 -13.31
N GLY A 85 1.30 -2.08 -13.02
CA GLY A 85 1.59 -0.88 -12.21
C GLY A 85 2.07 -1.20 -10.79
N THR A 86 1.50 -2.23 -10.16
CA THR A 86 1.89 -2.68 -8.81
C THR A 86 3.30 -3.27 -8.82
N ILE A 87 3.62 -4.12 -9.81
CA ILE A 87 4.96 -4.71 -9.97
C ILE A 87 5.98 -3.61 -10.23
N ALA A 88 5.72 -2.69 -11.17
CA ALA A 88 6.62 -1.59 -11.48
C ALA A 88 6.88 -0.69 -10.26
N GLY A 89 5.83 -0.34 -9.51
CA GLY A 89 5.96 0.43 -8.27
C GLY A 89 6.75 -0.31 -7.19
N THR A 90 6.60 -1.63 -7.11
CA THR A 90 7.36 -2.48 -6.19
C THR A 90 8.85 -2.49 -6.55
N MET A 91 9.19 -2.68 -7.83
CA MET A 91 10.58 -2.69 -8.28
C MET A 91 11.27 -1.34 -8.03
N ALA A 92 10.61 -0.23 -8.37
CA ALA A 92 11.14 1.12 -8.11
C ALA A 92 11.39 1.36 -6.60
N SER A 93 10.45 0.91 -5.76
CA SER A 93 10.59 1.05 -4.31
C SER A 93 11.71 0.17 -3.74
N ILE A 94 11.89 -1.05 -4.26
CA ILE A 94 12.99 -1.95 -3.87
C ILE A 94 14.34 -1.33 -4.24
N GLU A 95 14.48 -0.79 -5.44
CA GLU A 95 15.72 -0.12 -5.87
C GLU A 95 16.09 1.07 -4.98
N ASP A 96 15.10 1.83 -4.52
CA ASP A 96 15.34 2.90 -3.57
C ASP A 96 15.70 2.37 -2.17
N LEU A 97 15.13 1.23 -1.75
CA LEU A 97 15.44 0.55 -0.48
C LEU A 97 16.86 -0.04 -0.44
N VAL A 98 17.38 -0.59 -1.55
CA VAL A 98 18.72 -1.22 -1.59
C VAL A 98 19.88 -0.23 -1.86
N LYS A 99 19.60 1.04 -2.18
CA LYS A 99 20.66 2.05 -2.34
C LYS A 99 21.41 2.29 -1.02
N PRO A 100 22.75 2.13 -0.98
CA PRO A 100 23.55 2.17 0.25
C PRO A 100 23.57 3.53 0.96
N ASP A 101 23.24 4.63 0.28
CA ASP A 101 23.08 5.96 0.91
C ASP A 101 21.80 6.10 1.77
N SER A 102 20.91 5.10 1.78
CA SER A 102 19.68 5.16 2.56
C SER A 102 19.81 4.69 4.01
N PHE A 103 20.91 4.02 4.33
CA PHE A 103 21.32 3.78 5.70
C PHE A 103 22.26 4.91 6.12
N ALA A 104 21.78 6.15 5.99
CA ALA A 104 22.47 7.28 6.58
C ALA A 104 22.56 7.01 8.08
N LEU A 105 23.79 6.90 8.57
CA LEU A 105 24.09 6.87 10.00
C LEU A 105 23.28 8.03 10.62
N PRO A 106 22.41 7.75 11.61
CA PRO A 106 21.56 8.78 12.14
C PRO A 106 22.40 9.95 12.63
N CYS A 107 22.01 11.17 12.26
CA CYS A 107 22.71 12.41 12.58
C CYS A 107 22.80 12.73 14.08
N PHE A 108 22.18 11.93 14.95
CA PHE A 108 22.39 11.93 16.40
C PHE A 108 23.61 11.12 16.87
N ILE A 109 24.19 10.29 16.01
CA ILE A 109 25.46 9.57 16.23
C ILE A 109 26.64 10.33 15.60
N ASN A 110 26.39 11.40 14.85
CA ASN A 110 27.45 12.24 14.29
C ASN A 110 28.19 12.97 15.43
N PRO A 111 29.46 12.63 15.74
CA PRO A 111 30.23 13.37 16.73
C PRO A 111 30.69 14.74 16.22
N ASN A 112 30.40 15.07 14.94
CA ASN A 112 30.82 16.30 14.29
C ASN A 112 29.80 17.45 14.42
N VAL A 113 28.72 17.28 15.17
CA VAL A 113 27.84 18.38 15.64
C VAL A 113 28.16 18.67 17.10
N MET A 114 29.44 18.90 17.40
CA MET A 114 29.82 19.64 18.60
C MET A 114 29.49 21.11 18.32
N PRO A 115 28.72 21.80 19.17
CA PRO A 115 28.49 23.22 18.99
C PRO A 115 29.85 23.90 19.12
N SER A 116 30.32 24.51 18.03
CA SER A 116 31.39 25.50 18.11
C SER A 116 30.84 26.65 18.96
N GLY A 117 31.15 26.61 20.25
CA GLY A 117 30.58 27.51 21.24
C GLY A 117 31.36 27.46 22.56
N GLY A 118 32.43 28.26 22.64
CA GLY A 118 32.84 28.91 23.88
C GLY A 118 34.16 28.47 24.51
N GLY A 119 35.22 29.23 24.24
CA GLY A 119 36.10 29.81 25.27
C GLY A 119 37.18 28.92 25.91
N HIS A 120 38.41 29.01 25.39
CA HIS A 120 39.54 29.70 26.03
C HIS A 120 40.71 29.82 25.05
#